data_AF-A0AB34S7J1-F1
#
_entry.id   AF-A0AB34S7J1-F1
#
_cell.length_a   1.000
_cell.length_b   1.000
_cell.length_c   1.000
_cell.angle_alpha   90.00
_cell.angle_beta   90.00
_cell.angle_gamma   90.00
#
_symmetry.space_group_name_H-M   'P 1'
#
loop_
_entity.id
_entity.type
_entity.pdbx_description
1 polymer ?
#
loop_
_entity_poly.entity_id
_entity_poly.type
_entity_poly.pdbx_seq_one_letter_code
_entity_poly.pdbx_strand_id
1 'polypeptide(L)'
;MRKIIFIGQSGDEAVYYNTRTREALVASKSALLNTEGARKTNKAIIPLILLFALFGGGVGLAIFSFTSPFRLNERMIPITLLAIFLVFVGSIYMLEKALYKNVRSTVLANEEQFKAAVNGNLFWERFSDKKATLGKIFFFSFVILVLLFCLGIVSLFGIPGMLIPYYEHKWFDLSLLFSPIAGVLPAVVVIALFQNNPIRWFLAVRKYEQGKVIFKEEK
;
A
#
# COMPACT_ATOMS: atom_id res chain seq x y z
N MET A 1 -10.60 -7.69 9.71
CA MET A 1 -10.39 -6.27 9.35
C MET A 1 -9.79 -5.50 10.52
N ARG A 2 -8.78 -4.67 10.28
CA ARG A 2 -8.15 -3.82 11.31
C ARG A 2 -9.15 -2.78 11.84
N LYS A 3 -9.18 -2.49 13.14
CA LYS A 3 -10.15 -1.55 13.75
C LYS A 3 -9.68 -0.09 13.75
N ILE A 4 -8.38 0.11 13.92
CA ILE A 4 -7.74 1.43 13.93
C ILE A 4 -7.20 1.70 12.52
N ILE A 5 -7.67 2.75 11.87
CA ILE A 5 -7.24 3.14 10.53
C ILE A 5 -6.34 4.37 10.59
N PHE A 6 -5.33 4.41 9.75
CA PHE A 6 -4.44 5.57 9.63
C PHE A 6 -5.13 6.68 8.84
N ILE A 7 -5.21 7.88 9.43
CA ILE A 7 -5.85 9.05 8.82
C ILE A 7 -4.81 9.91 8.11
N GLY A 8 -3.69 10.20 8.75
CA GLY A 8 -2.67 11.07 8.19
C GLY A 8 -1.62 11.45 9.21
N GLN A 9 -0.76 12.38 8.82
CA GLN A 9 0.30 12.92 9.67
C GLN A 9 -0.06 14.33 10.12
N SER A 10 0.16 14.64 11.39
CA SER A 10 0.06 15.99 11.96
C SER A 10 1.38 16.30 12.66
N GLY A 11 2.24 17.13 12.05
CA GLY A 11 3.59 17.38 12.55
C GLY A 11 4.41 16.09 12.68
N ASP A 12 4.92 15.80 13.88
CA ASP A 12 5.68 14.58 14.18
C ASP A 12 4.82 13.40 14.67
N GLU A 13 3.51 13.49 14.48
CA GLU A 13 2.56 12.51 14.95
C GLU A 13 1.79 11.85 13.81
N ALA A 14 1.47 10.57 14.00
CA ALA A 14 0.55 9.80 13.19
C ALA A 14 -0.83 9.82 13.86
N VAL A 15 -1.84 10.22 13.09
CA VAL A 15 -3.23 10.28 13.54
C VAL A 15 -4.00 9.12 12.96
N TYR A 16 -4.85 8.55 13.80
CA TYR A 16 -5.67 7.38 13.53
C TYR A 16 -7.13 7.61 13.91
N TYR A 17 -7.99 6.73 13.41
CA TYR A 17 -9.40 6.68 13.79
C TYR A 17 -9.78 5.26 14.20
N ASN A 18 -10.38 5.12 15.38
CA ASN A 18 -10.91 3.86 15.85
C ASN A 18 -12.33 3.66 15.33
N THR A 19 -12.54 2.74 14.39
CA THR A 19 -13.86 2.57 13.78
C THR A 19 -14.91 1.96 14.72
N ARG A 20 -14.51 1.41 15.88
CA ARG A 20 -15.44 0.87 16.87
C ARG A 20 -15.90 1.94 17.85
N THR A 21 -14.95 2.60 18.51
CA THR A 21 -15.23 3.60 19.55
C THR A 21 -15.52 4.98 18.96
N ARG A 22 -15.15 5.23 17.70
CA ARG A 22 -15.23 6.53 17.01
C ARG A 22 -14.25 7.58 17.54
N GLU A 23 -13.27 7.16 18.31
CA GLU A 23 -12.21 8.02 18.84
C GLU A 23 -11.19 8.36 17.75
N ALA A 24 -10.77 9.64 17.74
CA ALA A 24 -9.55 10.05 17.09
C ALA A 24 -8.37 9.77 18.03
N LEU A 25 -7.32 9.17 17.48
CA LEU A 25 -6.16 8.70 18.22
C LEU A 25 -4.89 9.27 17.62
N VAL A 26 -3.87 9.51 18.43
CA VAL A 26 -2.59 10.04 17.99
C VAL A 26 -1.44 9.28 18.66
N ALA A 27 -0.35 9.05 17.92
CA ALA A 27 0.90 8.52 18.45
C ALA A 27 2.09 9.12 17.68
N SER A 28 3.29 9.04 18.25
CA SER A 28 4.51 9.46 17.55
C SER A 28 4.65 8.73 16.22
N LYS A 29 4.98 9.44 15.13
CA LYS A 29 5.13 8.82 13.81
C LYS A 29 6.32 7.86 13.77
N SER A 30 6.32 6.91 12.85
CA SER A 30 7.49 6.07 12.61
C SER A 30 8.53 6.84 11.78
N ALA A 31 9.80 6.47 11.88
CA ALA A 31 10.86 7.04 11.03
C ALA A 31 10.63 6.78 9.52
N LEU A 32 9.82 5.77 9.17
CA LEU A 32 9.47 5.45 7.79
C LEU A 32 8.28 6.27 7.28
N LEU A 33 7.51 6.91 8.18
CA LEU A 33 6.38 7.74 7.81
C LEU A 33 6.82 9.20 7.65
N ASN A 34 6.90 9.63 6.39
CA ASN A 34 7.21 11.00 6.05
C ASN A 34 6.34 11.47 4.88
N THR A 35 5.12 11.91 5.17
CA THR A 35 4.18 12.37 4.13
C THR A 35 4.64 13.70 3.52
N GLU A 36 5.27 14.58 4.29
CA GLU A 36 5.81 15.86 3.82
C GLU A 36 6.97 15.67 2.82
N GLY A 37 7.89 14.76 3.13
CA GLY A 37 8.97 14.37 2.22
C GLY A 37 8.40 13.72 0.95
N ALA A 38 7.47 12.78 1.11
CA ALA A 38 6.78 12.14 -0.01
C ALA A 38 5.99 13.14 -0.88
N ARG A 39 5.45 14.23 -0.30
CA ARG A 39 4.80 15.31 -1.05
C ARG A 39 5.77 15.97 -2.03
N LYS A 40 6.99 16.28 -1.57
CA LYS A 40 8.03 16.90 -2.41
C LYS A 40 8.54 15.94 -3.50
N THR A 41 8.61 14.65 -3.20
CA THR A 41 9.12 13.62 -4.12
C THR A 41 8.02 12.89 -4.89
N ASN A 42 6.76 13.32 -4.83
CA ASN A 42 5.61 12.62 -5.45
C ASN A 42 5.77 12.44 -6.98
N LYS A 43 6.56 13.30 -7.64
CA LYS A 43 6.96 13.14 -9.05
C LYS A 43 7.82 11.89 -9.31
N ALA A 44 8.48 11.37 -8.26
CA ALA A 44 9.36 10.21 -8.32
C ALA A 44 8.65 8.87 -8.09
N ILE A 45 7.34 8.83 -7.79
CA ILE A 45 6.61 7.56 -7.57
C ILE A 45 6.58 6.71 -8.85
N ILE A 46 6.36 7.33 -10.01
CA ILE A 46 6.37 6.63 -11.31
C ILE A 46 7.75 6.05 -11.61
N PRO A 47 8.87 6.81 -11.55
CA PRO A 47 10.19 6.23 -11.74
C PRO A 47 10.60 5.27 -10.61
N LEU A 48 10.06 5.39 -9.39
CA LEU A 48 10.31 4.44 -8.30
C LEU A 48 9.57 3.10 -8.51
N ILE A 49 8.35 3.11 -9.06
CA ILE A 49 7.63 1.89 -9.48
C ILE A 49 8.39 1.22 -10.62
N LEU A 50 8.87 1.99 -11.61
CA LEU A 50 9.76 1.50 -12.67
C LEU A 50 11.07 0.94 -12.09
N LEU A 51 11.67 1.61 -11.11
CA LEU A 51 12.88 1.15 -10.43
C LEU A 51 12.62 -0.13 -9.63
N PHE A 52 11.53 -0.25 -8.88
CA PHE A 52 11.19 -1.49 -8.16
C PHE A 52 10.86 -2.66 -9.10
N ALA A 53 10.22 -2.39 -10.24
CA ALA A 53 10.05 -3.38 -11.29
C ALA A 53 11.42 -3.80 -11.87
N LEU A 54 12.31 -2.85 -12.13
CA LEU A 54 13.68 -3.10 -12.60
C LEU A 54 14.58 -3.76 -11.55
N PHE A 55 14.44 -3.46 -10.26
CA PHE A 55 15.26 -4.03 -9.18
C PHE A 55 14.75 -5.41 -8.76
N GLY A 56 13.43 -5.59 -8.64
CA GLY A 56 12.85 -6.89 -8.38
C GLY A 56 13.09 -7.88 -9.52
N GLY A 57 13.09 -7.41 -10.77
CA GLY A 57 13.52 -8.19 -11.92
C GLY A 57 15.05 -8.32 -12.04
N GLY A 58 15.79 -7.25 -11.75
CA GLY A 58 17.24 -7.14 -11.93
C GLY A 58 18.06 -7.92 -10.91
N VAL A 59 17.57 -8.09 -9.69
CA VAL A 59 18.14 -9.04 -8.72
C VAL A 59 18.00 -10.48 -9.23
N GLY A 60 16.92 -10.80 -9.95
CA GLY A 60 16.78 -12.06 -10.69
C GLY A 60 17.87 -12.20 -11.76
N LEU A 61 18.07 -11.17 -12.59
CA LEU A 61 19.13 -11.17 -13.63
C LEU A 61 20.55 -11.33 -13.05
N ALA A 62 20.85 -10.69 -11.92
CA ALA A 62 22.17 -10.71 -11.31
C ALA A 62 22.52 -12.07 -10.68
N ILE A 63 21.54 -12.76 -10.08
CA ILE A 63 21.73 -14.11 -9.53
C ILE A 63 22.01 -15.13 -10.65
N PHE A 64 21.39 -14.98 -11.82
CA PHE A 64 21.48 -15.98 -12.89
C PHE A 64 22.58 -15.76 -13.94
N SER A 65 23.15 -14.55 -14.01
CA SER A 65 24.23 -14.24 -14.97
C SER A 65 25.55 -15.00 -14.71
N PHE A 66 25.72 -15.64 -13.56
CA PHE A 66 26.98 -16.35 -13.23
C PHE A 66 26.98 -17.86 -13.49
N THR A 67 25.82 -18.51 -13.71
CA THR A 67 25.76 -19.99 -13.76
C THR A 67 25.15 -20.58 -15.04
N SER A 68 24.42 -19.81 -15.84
CA SER A 68 23.82 -20.30 -17.10
C SER A 68 23.51 -19.14 -18.04
N PRO A 69 23.82 -19.24 -19.35
CA PRO A 69 23.50 -18.19 -20.30
C PRO A 69 21.99 -18.18 -20.50
N PHE A 70 21.26 -17.39 -19.72
CA PHE A 70 19.88 -16.93 -19.93
C PHE A 70 18.79 -17.96 -20.28
N ARG A 71 19.02 -19.27 -20.25
CA ARG A 71 17.98 -20.31 -20.43
C ARG A 71 17.29 -20.58 -19.11
N LEU A 72 15.98 -20.41 -19.09
CA LEU A 72 15.15 -20.67 -17.93
C LEU A 72 15.11 -22.17 -17.65
N ASN A 73 15.05 -22.53 -16.36
CA ASN A 73 15.00 -23.91 -15.90
C ASN A 73 13.99 -24.03 -14.78
N GLU A 74 13.24 -25.13 -14.74
CA GLU A 74 12.31 -25.49 -13.66
C GLU A 74 12.90 -25.33 -12.26
N ARG A 75 14.20 -25.59 -12.07
CA ARG A 75 14.90 -25.38 -10.78
C ARG A 75 14.84 -23.93 -10.28
N MET A 76 14.58 -22.97 -11.16
CA MET A 76 14.47 -21.54 -10.84
C MET A 76 13.07 -21.15 -10.38
N ILE A 77 12.04 -21.95 -10.70
CA ILE A 77 10.64 -21.71 -10.29
C ILE A 77 10.52 -21.46 -8.77
N PRO A 78 11.05 -22.33 -7.87
CA PRO A 78 10.93 -22.09 -6.43
C PRO A 78 11.62 -20.80 -5.98
N ILE A 79 12.72 -20.40 -6.62
CA ILE A 79 13.44 -19.15 -6.32
C ILE A 79 12.57 -17.95 -6.72
N THR A 80 11.98 -17.98 -7.91
CA THR A 80 11.08 -16.92 -8.40
C THR A 80 9.84 -16.80 -7.53
N LEU A 81 9.20 -17.91 -7.15
CA LEU A 81 8.05 -17.90 -6.25
C LEU A 81 8.41 -17.38 -4.85
N LEU A 82 9.58 -17.76 -4.32
CA LEU A 82 10.08 -17.23 -3.05
C LEU A 82 10.30 -15.71 -3.14
N ALA A 83 10.90 -15.20 -4.22
CA ALA A 83 11.08 -13.77 -4.42
C ALA A 83 9.74 -13.01 -4.45
N ILE A 84 8.75 -13.53 -5.20
CA ILE A 84 7.39 -12.97 -5.24
C ILE A 84 6.75 -12.96 -3.85
N PHE A 85 6.89 -14.07 -3.10
CA PHE A 85 6.37 -14.18 -1.75
C PHE A 85 7.03 -13.19 -0.79
N LEU A 86 8.36 -13.03 -0.87
CA LEU A 86 9.09 -12.06 -0.06
C LEU A 86 8.70 -10.62 -0.41
N VAL A 87 8.46 -10.30 -1.69
CA VAL A 87 7.94 -8.98 -2.11
C VAL A 87 6.55 -8.73 -1.52
N PHE A 88 5.67 -9.73 -1.54
CA PHE A 88 4.34 -9.65 -0.94
C PHE A 88 4.43 -9.39 0.57
N VAL A 89 5.07 -10.28 1.33
CA VAL A 89 5.19 -10.17 2.79
C VAL A 89 5.96 -8.92 3.19
N GLY A 90 7.04 -8.60 2.48
CA GLY A 90 7.86 -7.41 2.70
C GLY A 90 7.06 -6.14 2.55
N SER A 91 6.23 -6.04 1.52
CA SER A 91 5.36 -4.88 1.27
C SER A 91 4.33 -4.69 2.39
N ILE A 92 3.70 -5.77 2.85
CA ILE A 92 2.76 -5.77 3.99
C ILE A 92 3.47 -5.35 5.28
N TYR A 93 4.63 -5.91 5.56
CA TYR A 93 5.43 -5.62 6.75
C TYR A 93 5.92 -4.17 6.78
N MET A 94 6.46 -3.68 5.66
CA MET A 94 6.96 -2.31 5.53
C MET A 94 5.84 -1.30 5.78
N LEU A 95 4.65 -1.53 5.23
CA LEU A 95 3.51 -0.64 5.49
C LEU A 95 3.05 -0.70 6.95
N GLU A 96 3.01 -1.89 7.56
CA GLU A 96 2.68 -2.03 8.98
C GLU A 96 3.67 -1.26 9.85
N LYS A 97 4.97 -1.34 9.55
CA LYS A 97 6.00 -0.56 10.26
C LYS A 97 5.93 0.93 9.95
N ALA A 98 5.60 1.32 8.74
CA ALA A 98 5.47 2.73 8.39
C ALA A 98 4.27 3.37 9.10
N LEU A 99 3.08 2.78 8.96
CA LEU A 99 1.84 3.39 9.41
C LEU A 99 1.49 3.06 10.87
N TYR A 100 1.86 1.88 11.38
CA TYR A 100 1.29 1.34 12.62
C TYR A 100 2.31 0.98 13.71
N LYS A 101 3.60 1.32 13.56
CA LYS A 101 4.65 0.99 14.55
C LYS A 101 4.26 1.34 15.99
N ASN A 102 3.69 2.52 16.20
CA ASN A 102 3.37 3.06 17.53
C ASN A 102 1.87 3.08 17.83
N VAL A 103 1.05 2.36 17.05
CA VAL A 103 -0.42 2.37 17.17
C VAL A 103 -0.93 1.84 18.53
N ARG A 104 -0.11 1.10 19.28
CA ARG A 104 -0.46 0.60 20.61
C ARG A 104 -0.27 1.62 21.72
N SER A 105 0.52 2.66 21.47
CA SER A 105 0.83 3.73 22.41
C SER A 105 0.03 4.99 22.10
N THR A 106 -1.17 4.83 21.53
CA THR A 106 -2.01 5.95 21.12
C THR A 106 -2.73 6.59 22.31
N VAL A 107 -2.80 7.91 22.29
CA VAL A 107 -3.67 8.71 23.16
C VAL A 107 -4.79 9.35 22.34
N LEU A 108 -5.81 9.91 23.00
CA LEU A 108 -6.86 10.67 22.31
C LEU A 108 -6.26 11.90 21.61
N ALA A 109 -6.60 12.07 20.34
CA ALA A 109 -6.23 13.25 19.56
C ALA A 109 -7.19 14.42 19.83
N ASN A 110 -6.70 15.65 19.68
CA ASN A 110 -7.57 16.82 19.60
C ASN A 110 -8.11 16.99 18.16
N GLU A 111 -9.10 17.88 18.01
CA GLU A 111 -9.71 18.13 16.70
C GLU A 111 -8.71 18.72 15.69
N GLU A 112 -7.85 19.63 16.14
CA GLU A 112 -6.85 20.29 15.29
C GLU A 112 -5.87 19.29 14.67
N GLN A 113 -5.34 18.35 15.45
CA GLN A 113 -4.46 17.26 14.99
C GLN A 113 -5.18 16.40 13.94
N PHE A 114 -6.44 16.07 14.18
CA PHE A 114 -7.22 15.27 13.24
C PHE A 114 -7.47 16.01 11.93
N LYS A 115 -7.88 17.28 12.00
CA LYS A 115 -8.07 18.14 10.83
C LYS A 115 -6.77 18.32 10.05
N ALA A 116 -5.65 18.56 10.74
CA ALA A 116 -4.33 18.66 10.13
C ALA A 116 -3.94 17.36 9.43
N ALA A 117 -4.18 16.21 10.04
CA ALA A 117 -3.90 14.91 9.44
C ALA A 117 -4.76 14.60 8.21
N VAL A 118 -6.05 14.95 8.23
CA VAL A 118 -6.93 14.81 7.05
C VAL A 118 -6.42 15.69 5.91
N ASN A 119 -6.17 16.97 6.17
CA ASN A 119 -5.74 17.93 5.16
C ASN A 119 -4.32 17.65 4.64
N GLY A 120 -3.44 17.13 5.50
CA GLY A 120 -2.08 16.72 5.16
C GLY A 120 -1.99 15.38 4.44
N ASN A 121 -3.10 14.66 4.26
CA ASN A 121 -3.10 13.37 3.59
C ASN A 121 -2.87 13.51 2.08
N LEU A 122 -1.86 12.78 1.56
CA LEU A 122 -1.41 12.84 0.17
C LEU A 122 -2.48 12.50 -0.88
N PHE A 123 -3.44 11.63 -0.58
CA PHE A 123 -4.49 11.30 -1.53
C PHE A 123 -5.66 12.29 -1.44
N TRP A 124 -5.95 12.81 -0.25
CA TRP A 124 -6.99 13.83 -0.04
C TRP A 124 -6.61 15.17 -0.66
N GLU A 125 -5.32 15.50 -0.64
CA GLU A 125 -4.76 16.71 -1.25
C GLU A 125 -5.14 16.84 -2.73
N ARG A 126 -5.17 15.73 -3.47
CA ARG A 126 -5.46 15.70 -4.93
C ARG A 126 -6.90 16.07 -5.29
N PHE A 127 -7.83 16.03 -4.35
CA PHE A 127 -9.22 16.41 -4.60
C PHE A 127 -9.39 17.93 -4.46
N SER A 128 -9.97 18.59 -5.45
CA SER A 128 -10.31 20.03 -5.38
C SER A 128 -11.38 20.29 -4.33
N ASP A 129 -12.47 19.53 -4.36
CA ASP A 129 -13.51 19.55 -3.33
C ASP A 129 -13.02 18.81 -2.07
N LYS A 130 -12.98 19.50 -0.92
CA LYS A 130 -12.62 18.94 0.38
C LYS A 130 -13.83 18.39 1.16
N LYS A 131 -14.76 17.72 0.46
CA LYS A 131 -15.91 17.04 1.07
C LYS A 131 -15.91 15.53 0.83
N ALA A 132 -16.24 14.75 1.85
CA ALA A 132 -16.32 13.29 1.77
C ALA A 132 -17.66 12.84 1.15
N THR A 133 -17.77 12.96 -0.18
CA THR A 133 -19.00 12.63 -0.92
C THR A 133 -19.21 11.12 -1.12
N LEU A 134 -20.48 10.71 -1.28
CA LEU A 134 -20.82 9.33 -1.67
C LEU A 134 -20.20 8.93 -3.02
N GLY A 135 -20.05 9.88 -3.95
CA GLY A 135 -19.41 9.65 -5.24
C GLY A 135 -17.93 9.23 -5.09
N LYS A 136 -17.17 9.86 -4.19
CA LYS A 136 -15.79 9.44 -3.89
C LYS A 136 -15.74 8.06 -3.27
N ILE A 137 -16.65 7.75 -2.34
CA ILE A 137 -16.75 6.40 -1.76
C ILE A 137 -17.03 5.36 -2.85
N PHE A 138 -17.99 5.63 -3.74
CA PHE A 138 -18.32 4.74 -4.86
C PHE A 138 -17.15 4.56 -5.82
N PHE A 139 -16.44 5.63 -6.16
CA PHE A 139 -15.23 5.58 -6.98
C PHE A 139 -14.17 4.64 -6.37
N PHE A 140 -13.89 4.75 -5.07
CA PHE A 140 -12.92 3.85 -4.43
C PHE A 140 -13.41 2.41 -4.31
N SER A 141 -14.72 2.18 -4.19
CA SER A 141 -15.30 0.83 -4.34
C SER A 141 -15.04 0.25 -5.73
N PHE A 142 -15.22 1.05 -6.78
CA PHE A 142 -14.92 0.65 -8.14
C PHE A 142 -13.42 0.37 -8.34
N VAL A 143 -12.53 1.21 -7.80
CA VAL A 143 -11.07 0.98 -7.83
C VAL A 143 -10.70 -0.35 -7.16
N ILE A 144 -11.29 -0.65 -6.00
CA ILE A 144 -11.06 -1.93 -5.31
C ILE A 144 -11.55 -3.11 -6.16
N LEU A 145 -12.71 -2.98 -6.83
CA LEU A 145 -13.22 -4.01 -7.73
C LEU A 145 -12.27 -4.25 -8.90
N VAL A 146 -11.75 -3.18 -9.53
CA VAL A 146 -10.75 -3.28 -10.60
C VAL A 146 -9.48 -3.97 -10.10
N LEU A 147 -8.99 -3.62 -8.91
CA LEU A 147 -7.81 -4.28 -8.31
C LEU A 147 -8.04 -5.78 -8.08
N LEU A 148 -9.22 -6.18 -7.63
CA LEU A 148 -9.61 -7.60 -7.46
C LEU A 148 -9.69 -8.32 -8.82
N PHE A 149 -10.22 -7.66 -9.84
CA PHE A 149 -10.27 -8.20 -11.19
C PHE A 149 -8.86 -8.40 -11.77
N CYS A 150 -7.97 -7.41 -11.61
CA CYS A 150 -6.55 -7.52 -11.98
C CYS A 150 -5.85 -8.67 -11.23
N LEU A 151 -6.13 -8.83 -9.94
CA LEU A 151 -5.59 -9.95 -9.16
C LEU A 151 -6.05 -11.29 -9.72
N GLY A 152 -7.31 -11.41 -10.13
CA GLY A 152 -7.85 -12.59 -10.82
C GLY A 152 -7.10 -12.89 -12.12
N ILE A 153 -6.90 -11.88 -12.98
CA ILE A 153 -6.15 -12.03 -14.24
C ILE A 153 -4.71 -12.47 -13.97
N VAL A 154 -4.01 -11.82 -13.04
CA VAL A 154 -2.63 -12.17 -12.70
C VAL A 154 -2.55 -13.59 -12.14
N SER A 155 -3.51 -14.00 -11.31
CA SER A 155 -3.53 -15.35 -10.74
C SER A 155 -3.80 -16.43 -11.80
N LEU A 156 -4.75 -16.19 -12.72
CA LEU A 156 -5.17 -17.15 -13.74
C LEU A 156 -4.25 -17.21 -14.95
N PHE A 157 -3.70 -16.08 -15.38
CA PHE A 157 -2.94 -15.97 -16.63
C PHE A 157 -1.52 -15.46 -16.42
N GLY A 158 -1.33 -14.50 -15.50
CA GLY A 158 -0.02 -13.90 -15.24
C GLY A 158 0.99 -14.90 -14.65
N ILE A 159 0.62 -15.58 -13.56
CA ILE A 159 1.48 -16.57 -12.90
C ILE A 159 1.74 -17.76 -13.83
N PRO A 160 0.73 -18.41 -14.45
CA PRO A 160 1.00 -19.49 -15.40
C PRO A 160 1.85 -19.04 -16.58
N GLY A 161 1.56 -17.89 -17.18
CA GLY A 161 2.33 -17.33 -18.29
C GLY A 161 3.78 -17.02 -17.92
N MET A 162 4.04 -16.65 -16.66
CA MET A 162 5.39 -16.48 -16.13
C MET A 162 6.11 -17.82 -15.91
N LEU A 163 5.40 -18.87 -15.52
CA LEU A 163 6.01 -20.18 -15.19
C LEU A 163 6.23 -21.07 -16.41
N ILE A 164 5.36 -21.01 -17.43
CA ILE A 164 5.47 -21.82 -18.66
C ILE A 164 6.87 -21.73 -19.30
N PRO A 165 7.49 -20.54 -19.47
CA PRO A 165 8.84 -20.44 -20.03
C PRO A 165 9.94 -21.22 -19.30
N TYR A 166 9.77 -21.48 -18.00
CA TYR A 166 10.72 -22.27 -17.20
C TYR A 166 10.65 -23.77 -17.51
N TYR A 167 9.44 -24.30 -17.74
CA TYR A 167 9.21 -25.69 -18.17
C TYR A 167 9.65 -25.91 -19.62
N GLU A 168 9.44 -24.91 -20.48
CA GLU A 168 9.81 -24.99 -21.90
C GLU A 168 11.29 -24.69 -22.16
N HIS A 169 12.07 -24.41 -21.11
CA HIS A 169 13.48 -24.05 -21.19
C HIS A 169 13.78 -22.93 -22.20
N LYS A 170 12.87 -21.94 -22.24
CA LYS A 170 12.96 -20.78 -23.12
C LYS A 170 14.08 -19.84 -22.69
N TRP A 171 14.51 -19.02 -23.62
CA TRP A 171 15.41 -17.90 -23.33
C TRP A 171 14.70 -16.86 -22.47
N PHE A 172 15.46 -16.23 -21.58
CA PHE A 172 14.98 -15.16 -20.72
C PHE A 172 14.38 -14.03 -21.56
N ASP A 173 13.14 -13.68 -21.24
CA ASP A 173 12.44 -12.53 -21.78
C ASP A 173 12.41 -11.42 -20.73
N LEU A 174 12.68 -10.19 -21.16
CA LEU A 174 12.62 -8.99 -20.32
C LEU A 174 11.25 -8.81 -19.66
N SER A 175 10.18 -9.37 -20.23
CA SER A 175 8.85 -9.42 -19.63
C SER A 175 8.83 -10.08 -18.23
N LEU A 176 9.75 -11.01 -17.96
CA LEU A 176 9.90 -11.66 -16.66
C LEU A 176 10.42 -10.73 -15.56
N LEU A 177 11.01 -9.58 -15.90
CA LEU A 177 11.37 -8.56 -14.92
C LEU A 177 10.15 -7.96 -14.21
N PHE A 178 8.97 -8.08 -14.81
CA PHE A 178 7.72 -7.65 -14.20
C PHE A 178 7.12 -8.70 -13.24
N SER A 179 7.74 -9.88 -13.10
CA SER A 179 7.29 -10.92 -12.14
C SER A 179 7.11 -10.45 -10.69
N PRO A 180 7.89 -9.48 -10.14
CA PRO A 180 7.64 -8.95 -8.80
C PRO A 180 6.28 -8.25 -8.65
N ILE A 181 5.67 -7.79 -9.76
CA ILE A 181 4.30 -7.24 -9.75
C ILE A 181 3.30 -8.29 -9.25
N ALA A 182 3.56 -9.58 -9.51
CA ALA A 182 2.75 -10.67 -8.98
C ALA A 182 2.78 -10.75 -7.44
N GLY A 183 3.79 -10.17 -6.78
CA GLY A 183 3.86 -10.03 -5.32
C GLY A 183 3.31 -8.69 -4.82
N VAL A 184 3.55 -7.60 -5.56
CA VAL A 184 3.07 -6.25 -5.19
C VAL A 184 1.55 -6.13 -5.32
N LEU A 185 0.96 -6.61 -6.42
CA LEU A 185 -0.48 -6.51 -6.65
C LEU A 185 -1.32 -7.15 -5.53
N PRO A 186 -1.09 -8.42 -5.11
CA PRO A 186 -1.81 -8.97 -3.98
C PRO A 186 -1.55 -8.21 -2.68
N ALA A 187 -0.33 -7.66 -2.48
CA ALA A 187 -0.05 -6.83 -1.31
C ALA A 187 -0.92 -5.57 -1.29
N VAL A 188 -1.01 -4.86 -2.42
CA VAL A 188 -1.86 -3.67 -2.59
C VAL A 188 -3.33 -4.00 -2.32
N VAL A 189 -3.83 -5.12 -2.83
CA VAL A 189 -5.20 -5.59 -2.57
C VAL A 189 -5.44 -5.84 -1.08
N VAL A 190 -4.53 -6.58 -0.43
CA VAL A 190 -4.64 -6.88 1.01
C VAL A 190 -4.61 -5.59 1.84
N ILE A 191 -3.74 -4.65 1.50
CA ILE A 191 -3.63 -3.34 2.16
C ILE A 191 -4.93 -2.55 1.99
N ALA A 192 -5.42 -2.42 0.76
CA ALA A 192 -6.61 -1.64 0.41
C ALA A 192 -7.89 -2.23 0.98
N LEU A 193 -7.96 -3.55 1.20
CA LEU A 193 -9.13 -4.19 1.79
C LEU A 193 -9.06 -4.23 3.33
N PHE A 194 -7.93 -4.67 3.89
CA PHE A 194 -7.87 -5.12 5.28
C PHE A 194 -7.09 -4.18 6.22
N GLN A 195 -6.10 -3.45 5.72
CA GLN A 195 -5.24 -2.59 6.55
C GLN A 195 -5.73 -1.14 6.58
N ASN A 196 -5.59 -0.40 5.48
CA ASN A 196 -5.94 1.01 5.41
C ASN A 196 -6.90 1.29 4.25
N ASN A 197 -8.11 0.78 4.40
CA ASN A 197 -9.11 0.82 3.35
C ASN A 197 -9.57 2.26 3.05
N PRO A 198 -9.47 2.74 1.79
CA PRO A 198 -9.79 4.11 1.43
C PRO A 198 -11.27 4.43 1.69
N ILE A 199 -12.20 3.50 1.47
CA ILE A 199 -13.63 3.69 1.78
C ILE A 199 -13.81 3.99 3.27
N ARG A 200 -13.14 3.22 4.13
CA ARG A 200 -13.19 3.43 5.58
C ARG A 200 -12.59 4.76 5.99
N TRP A 201 -11.54 5.20 5.30
CA TRP A 201 -10.97 6.52 5.48
C TRP A 201 -11.99 7.63 5.14
N PHE A 202 -12.66 7.56 3.98
CA PHE A 202 -13.70 8.55 3.61
C PHE A 202 -14.87 8.53 4.59
N LEU A 203 -15.26 7.35 5.08
CA LEU A 203 -16.31 7.23 6.09
C LEU A 203 -15.89 7.87 7.42
N ALA A 204 -14.61 7.81 7.81
CA ALA A 204 -14.11 8.49 9.00
C ALA A 204 -14.14 10.01 8.82
N VAL A 205 -13.68 10.52 7.67
CA VAL A 205 -13.75 11.96 7.35
C VAL A 205 -15.19 12.45 7.31
N ARG A 206 -16.11 11.68 6.70
CA ARG A 206 -17.53 12.03 6.70
C ARG A 206 -18.15 12.06 8.11
N LYS A 207 -17.72 11.16 9.01
CA LYS A 207 -18.15 11.20 10.42
C LYS A 207 -17.58 12.42 11.14
N TYR A 208 -16.36 12.82 10.82
CA TYR A 208 -15.76 14.06 11.32
C TYR A 208 -16.57 15.28 10.87
N GLU A 209 -16.87 15.39 9.58
CA GLU A 209 -17.74 16.45 9.02
C GLU A 209 -19.13 16.49 9.67
N GLN A 210 -19.60 15.39 10.25
CA GLN A 210 -20.89 15.28 10.95
C GLN A 210 -20.80 15.51 12.46
N GLY A 211 -19.62 15.83 13.01
CA GLY A 211 -19.41 15.98 14.46
C GLY A 211 -19.56 14.67 15.25
N LYS A 212 -19.35 13.51 14.62
CA LYS A 212 -19.54 12.18 15.22
C LYS A 212 -18.23 11.51 15.69
N VAL A 213 -17.12 12.25 15.64
CA VAL A 213 -15.80 11.77 16.09
C VAL A 213 -15.58 12.25 17.52
N ILE A 214 -15.07 11.36 18.36
CA ILE A 214 -14.76 11.65 19.75
C ILE A 214 -13.30 12.10 19.83
N PHE A 215 -13.09 13.26 20.43
CA PHE A 215 -11.78 13.89 20.64
C PHE A 215 -11.47 13.96 22.13
N LYS A 216 -10.21 14.26 22.44
CA LYS A 216 -9.82 14.68 23.79
C LYS A 216 -10.48 16.03 24.09
N GLU A 217 -11.12 16.15 25.25
CA GLU A 217 -11.60 17.45 25.74
C GLU A 217 -10.43 18.41 25.95
N GLU A 218 -10.56 19.64 25.44
CA GLU A 218 -9.67 20.73 25.80
C GLU A 218 -9.94 21.08 27.28
N LYS A 219 -8.92 20.94 28.11
CA LYS A 219 -8.95 21.40 29.50
C LYS A 219 -8.50 22.85 29.58
#